data_AF-A0A5R8ZRC3-F1
#
_entry.id   AF-A0A5R8ZRC3-F1
#
_cell.length_a   1.000
_cell.length_b   1.000
_cell.length_c   1.000
_cell.angle_alpha   90.00
_cell.angle_beta   90.00
_cell.angle_gamma   90.00
#
_symmetry.space_group_name_H-M   'P 1'
#
loop_
_entity.id
_entity.type
_entity.pdbx_description
1 polymer ?
#
loop_
_entity_poly.entity_id
_entity_poly.type
_entity_poly.pdbx_seq_one_letter_code
_entity_poly.pdbx_strand_id
1 'polypeptide(L)'
;MHVNNHQADQRAIDAMHSQLSGHINDRLLSFQDEAYAMGRARGRLEGLPWIAVTDQLPTVQDGQEQEFIVCVHRAHDGKRYVFSARWLNNFPLHSEGHPDADDDGCMLATGWHDVKEHSDYDGWYSPLITTEGDAVTHWMPLPTAPGSAV
;
A
#
# COMPACT_ATOMS: atom_id res chain seq x y z
N MET A 1 4.52 61.49 31.59
CA MET A 1 3.51 60.57 31.04
C MET A 1 4.24 59.68 30.02
N HIS A 2 4.82 58.57 30.48
CA HIS A 2 4.31 57.19 30.38
C HIS A 2 4.35 56.61 28.95
N VAL A 3 5.50 56.01 28.61
CA VAL A 3 5.69 55.11 27.45
C VAL A 3 6.06 53.73 28.01
N ASN A 4 5.09 53.04 28.59
CA ASN A 4 5.26 51.69 29.16
C ASN A 4 4.16 50.70 28.72
N ASN A 5 3.06 51.17 28.12
CA ASN A 5 1.96 50.31 27.67
C ASN A 5 2.38 49.37 26.53
N HIS A 6 3.21 49.86 25.60
CA HIS A 6 3.49 49.14 24.35
C HIS A 6 4.25 47.81 24.55
N GLN A 7 5.05 47.70 25.61
CA GLN A 7 5.85 46.51 25.90
C GLN A 7 5.06 45.48 26.72
N ALA A 8 4.14 45.94 27.56
CA ALA A 8 3.22 45.08 28.31
C ALA A 8 2.16 44.47 27.37
N ASP A 9 1.63 45.27 26.44
CA ASP A 9 0.67 44.82 25.43
C ASP A 9 1.29 43.78 24.49
N GLN A 10 2.54 44.01 24.07
CA GLN A 10 3.26 43.04 23.22
C GLN A 10 3.47 41.70 23.95
N ARG A 11 3.87 41.72 25.22
CA ARG A 11 4.03 40.49 26.04
C ARG A 11 2.71 39.76 26.24
N ALA A 12 1.61 40.48 26.39
CA ALA A 12 0.28 39.88 26.54
C ALA A 12 -0.18 39.20 25.24
N ILE A 13 0.09 39.82 24.08
CA ILE A 13 -0.20 39.24 22.76
C ILE A 13 0.65 37.98 22.53
N ASP A 14 1.95 38.04 22.80
CA ASP A 14 2.86 36.91 22.62
C ASP A 14 2.50 35.74 23.54
N ALA A 15 2.11 36.02 24.79
CA ALA A 15 1.65 35.00 25.74
C ALA A 15 0.34 34.34 25.26
N MET A 16 -0.61 35.13 24.76
CA MET A 16 -1.88 34.62 24.24
C MET A 16 -1.66 33.76 22.98
N HIS A 17 -0.76 34.17 22.08
CA HIS A 17 -0.40 33.42 20.88
C HIS A 17 0.31 32.11 21.21
N SER A 18 1.20 32.11 22.21
CA SER A 18 1.88 30.90 22.68
C SER A 18 0.90 29.89 23.30
N GLN A 19 -0.04 30.36 24.14
CA GLN A 19 -1.09 29.53 24.72
C GLN A 19 -2.04 28.96 23.67
N LEU A 20 -2.50 29.79 22.72
CA LEU A 20 -3.38 29.35 21.65
C LEU A 20 -2.70 28.33 20.72
N SER A 21 -1.43 28.56 20.38
CA SER A 21 -0.64 27.63 19.55
C SER A 21 -0.41 26.30 20.25
N GLY A 22 -0.12 26.31 21.56
CA GLY A 22 0.00 25.09 22.36
C GLY A 22 -1.29 24.28 22.38
N HIS A 23 -2.42 24.91 22.67
CA HIS A 23 -3.72 24.24 22.70
C HIS A 23 -4.15 23.67 21.34
N ILE A 24 -3.85 24.37 20.24
CA ILE A 24 -4.11 23.86 18.89
C ILE A 24 -3.20 22.68 18.59
N ASN A 25 -1.93 22.75 18.96
CA ASN A 25 -0.97 21.67 18.72
C ASN A 25 -1.32 20.40 19.52
N ASP A 26 -1.68 20.53 20.80
CA ASP A 26 -2.12 19.40 21.63
C ASP A 26 -3.40 18.76 21.09
N ARG A 27 -4.30 19.57 20.52
CA ARG A 27 -5.52 19.08 19.87
C ARG A 27 -5.24 18.35 18.55
N LEU A 28 -4.23 18.78 17.81
CA LEU A 28 -3.80 18.11 16.58
C LEU A 28 -3.10 16.78 16.89
N LEU A 29 -2.25 16.74 17.92
CA LEU A 29 -1.59 15.53 18.40
C LEU A 29 -2.62 14.50 18.90
N SER A 30 -3.57 14.91 19.73
CA SER A 30 -4.64 14.02 20.21
C SER A 30 -5.54 13.52 19.08
N PHE A 31 -5.87 14.37 18.09
CA PHE A 31 -6.61 13.93 16.92
C PHE A 31 -5.83 12.91 16.07
N GLN A 32 -4.51 13.09 15.93
CA GLN A 32 -3.64 12.16 15.22
C GLN A 32 -3.54 10.81 15.96
N ASP A 33 -3.39 10.83 17.28
CA ASP A 33 -3.38 9.63 18.12
C ASP A 33 -4.72 8.88 18.06
N GLU A 34 -5.84 9.62 18.07
CA GLU A 34 -7.18 9.04 17.95
C GLU A 34 -7.41 8.45 16.54
N ALA A 35 -6.96 9.13 15.48
CA ALA A 35 -7.01 8.62 14.12
C ALA A 35 -6.15 7.36 13.93
N TYR A 36 -4.96 7.32 14.55
CA TYR A 36 -4.09 6.15 14.55
C TYR A 36 -4.72 4.99 15.33
N ALA A 37 -5.29 5.25 16.50
CA ALA A 37 -5.99 4.26 17.32
C ALA A 37 -7.24 3.72 16.59
N MET A 38 -8.01 4.58 15.93
CA MET A 38 -9.15 4.20 15.10
C MET A 38 -8.73 3.39 13.87
N GLY A 39 -7.64 3.77 13.18
CA GLY A 39 -7.07 3.01 12.07
C GLY A 39 -6.62 1.61 12.48
N ARG A 40 -5.98 1.49 13.66
CA ARG A 40 -5.57 0.21 14.24
C ARG A 40 -6.77 -0.61 14.73
N ALA A 41 -7.78 0.01 15.33
CA ALA A 41 -9.00 -0.66 15.77
C ALA A 41 -9.81 -1.18 14.56
N ARG A 42 -9.89 -0.42 13.47
CA ARG A 42 -10.46 -0.87 12.19
C ARG A 42 -9.68 -2.03 11.58
N GLY A 43 -8.35 -1.96 11.58
CA GLY A 43 -7.50 -3.07 11.15
C GLY A 43 -7.62 -4.34 12.02
N ARG A 44 -8.22 -4.23 13.23
CA ARG A 44 -8.42 -5.34 14.17
C ARG A 44 -9.79 -5.99 14.08
N LEU A 45 -10.79 -5.33 13.49
CA LEU A 45 -12.18 -5.78 13.51
C LEU A 45 -12.62 -6.50 12.22
N GLU A 46 -11.94 -6.33 11.09
CA GLU A 46 -12.29 -7.00 9.82
C GLU A 46 -11.06 -7.40 8.97
N GLY A 47 -9.96 -7.77 9.63
CA GLY A 47 -8.72 -8.11 8.93
C GLY A 47 -8.77 -9.52 8.34
N LEU A 48 -8.93 -9.64 7.01
CA LEU A 48 -8.62 -10.88 6.31
C LEU A 48 -7.22 -11.37 6.74
N PRO A 49 -7.05 -12.67 7.04
CA PRO A 49 -5.78 -13.17 7.55
C PRO A 49 -4.68 -13.01 6.49
N TRP A 50 -3.49 -12.62 6.95
CA TRP A 50 -2.29 -12.79 6.14
C TRP A 50 -2.01 -14.29 5.98
N ILE A 51 -1.87 -14.73 4.75
CA ILE A 51 -1.64 -16.13 4.37
C ILE A 51 -0.20 -16.23 3.89
N ALA A 52 0.59 -17.14 4.48
CA ALA A 52 1.94 -17.37 4.01
C ALA A 52 1.91 -18.08 2.65
N VAL A 53 2.78 -17.65 1.73
CA VAL A 53 2.91 -18.26 0.39
C VAL A 53 3.29 -19.74 0.47
N THR A 54 4.02 -20.13 1.52
CA THR A 54 4.39 -21.52 1.82
C THR A 54 3.22 -22.39 2.22
N ASP A 55 2.17 -21.79 2.78
CA ASP A 55 1.00 -22.51 3.27
C ASP A 55 -0.03 -22.65 2.15
N GLN A 56 -0.27 -21.57 1.42
CA GLN A 56 -1.25 -21.53 0.35
C GLN A 56 -0.97 -20.40 -0.64
N LEU A 57 -1.11 -20.71 -1.94
CA LEU A 57 -1.17 -19.73 -3.02
C LEU A 57 -2.62 -19.27 -3.27
N PRO A 58 -2.82 -18.05 -3.81
CA PRO A 58 -4.15 -17.58 -4.18
C PRO A 58 -4.86 -18.56 -5.12
N THR A 59 -6.15 -18.80 -4.86
CA THR A 59 -6.99 -19.62 -5.73
C THR A 59 -7.66 -18.72 -6.77
N VAL A 60 -6.98 -18.54 -7.90
CA VAL A 60 -7.48 -17.78 -9.06
C VAL A 60 -7.85 -18.77 -10.17
N GLN A 61 -8.93 -18.52 -10.90
CA GLN A 61 -9.36 -19.42 -11.99
C GLN A 61 -8.29 -19.48 -13.08
N ASP A 62 -8.25 -20.60 -13.81
CA ASP A 62 -7.35 -20.76 -14.96
C ASP A 62 -7.65 -19.70 -16.03
N GLY A 63 -6.60 -19.09 -16.57
CA GLY A 63 -6.72 -17.98 -17.54
C GLY A 63 -7.12 -16.64 -16.92
N GLN A 64 -7.14 -16.51 -15.58
CA GLN A 64 -7.49 -15.27 -14.89
C GLN A 64 -6.32 -14.69 -14.07
N GLU A 65 -6.49 -13.42 -13.72
CA GLU A 65 -5.67 -12.70 -12.77
C GLU A 65 -6.53 -12.19 -11.63
N GLN A 66 -5.92 -11.97 -10.46
CA GLN A 66 -6.55 -11.22 -9.39
C GLN A 66 -5.53 -10.41 -8.60
N GLU A 67 -5.93 -9.21 -8.17
CA GLU A 67 -5.14 -8.33 -7.32
C GLU A 67 -5.25 -8.69 -5.83
N PHE A 68 -4.11 -8.69 -5.14
CA PHE A 68 -3.96 -8.97 -3.71
C PHE A 68 -3.01 -7.96 -3.09
N ILE A 69 -3.05 -7.83 -1.76
CA ILE A 69 -1.99 -7.17 -1.01
C ILE A 69 -0.92 -8.20 -0.68
N VAL A 70 0.34 -7.90 -1.01
CA VAL A 70 1.47 -8.81 -0.82
C VAL A 70 2.53 -8.21 0.11
N CYS A 71 3.27 -9.08 0.79
CA CYS A 71 4.44 -8.73 1.59
C CYS A 71 5.70 -9.31 0.93
N VAL A 72 6.54 -8.45 0.37
CA VAL A 72 7.77 -8.83 -0.32
C VAL A 72 8.98 -8.56 0.55
N HIS A 73 9.81 -9.59 0.76
CA HIS A 73 11.15 -9.46 1.31
C HIS A 73 12.14 -9.19 0.17
N ARG A 74 12.98 -8.16 0.34
CA ARG A 74 14.03 -7.80 -0.60
C ARG A 74 15.40 -8.22 -0.05
N ALA A 75 16.14 -9.04 -0.79
CA ALA A 75 17.44 -9.55 -0.35
C ALA A 75 18.52 -8.47 -0.26
N HIS A 76 18.47 -7.45 -1.12
CA HIS A 76 19.50 -6.42 -1.19
C HIS A 76 19.56 -5.51 0.04
N ASP A 77 18.43 -5.33 0.75
CA ASP A 77 18.35 -4.48 1.95
C ASP A 77 17.75 -5.19 3.18
N GLY A 78 17.28 -6.43 3.04
CA GLY A 78 16.64 -7.23 4.08
C GLY A 78 15.28 -6.67 4.55
N LYS A 79 14.73 -5.67 3.87
CA LYS A 79 13.48 -5.03 4.27
C LYS A 79 12.28 -5.76 3.69
N ARG A 80 11.13 -5.48 4.30
CA ARG A 80 9.82 -5.95 3.85
C ARG A 80 8.97 -4.80 3.39
N TYR A 81 8.35 -4.96 2.23
CA TYR A 81 7.48 -3.98 1.61
C TYR A 81 6.08 -4.57 1.44
N VAL A 82 5.07 -3.75 1.69
CA VAL A 82 3.66 -4.11 1.53
C VAL A 82 3.02 -3.20 0.51
N PHE A 83 2.45 -3.79 -0.54
CA PHE A 83 1.80 -3.10 -1.66
C PHE A 83 0.90 -4.09 -2.41
N SER A 84 0.13 -3.63 -3.39
CA SER A 84 -0.72 -4.51 -4.19
C SER A 84 0.02 -5.11 -5.39
N ALA A 85 -0.27 -6.36 -5.71
CA ALA A 85 0.26 -7.07 -6.86
C ALA A 85 -0.78 -8.05 -7.39
N ARG A 86 -0.61 -8.51 -8.63
CA ARG A 86 -1.52 -9.49 -9.24
C ARG A 86 -0.94 -10.89 -9.23
N TRP A 87 -1.77 -11.85 -8.85
CA TRP A 87 -1.48 -13.27 -9.10
C TRP A 87 -2.11 -13.65 -10.44
N LEU A 88 -1.26 -14.10 -11.37
CA LEU A 88 -1.68 -14.64 -12.66
C LEU A 88 -1.73 -16.17 -12.55
N ASN A 89 -2.77 -16.79 -13.10
CA ASN A 89 -2.86 -18.25 -13.18
C ASN A 89 -3.10 -18.68 -14.63
N ASN A 90 -2.05 -19.17 -15.30
CA ASN A 90 -2.03 -19.45 -16.74
C ASN A 90 -2.64 -18.31 -17.55
N PHE A 91 -2.36 -17.08 -17.14
CA PHE A 91 -2.93 -15.89 -17.75
C PHE A 91 -2.20 -15.60 -19.07
N PRO A 92 -2.92 -15.42 -20.19
CA PRO A 92 -2.30 -15.13 -21.48
C PRO A 92 -1.75 -13.69 -21.48
N LEU A 93 -0.46 -13.56 -21.72
CA LEU A 93 0.24 -12.28 -21.89
C LEU A 93 0.77 -12.16 -23.30
N HIS A 94 0.53 -11.01 -23.92
CA HIS A 94 1.18 -10.66 -25.17
C HIS A 94 2.66 -10.34 -24.94
N SER A 95 3.55 -11.07 -25.60
CA SER A 95 5.00 -10.92 -25.50
C SER A 95 5.67 -11.25 -26.84
N GLU A 96 5.70 -10.26 -27.73
CA GLU A 96 6.32 -10.42 -29.05
C GLU A 96 7.80 -10.79 -28.94
N GLY A 97 8.18 -11.90 -29.57
CA GLY A 97 9.56 -12.37 -29.62
C GLY A 97 10.06 -13.05 -28.34
N HIS A 98 9.19 -13.34 -27.36
CA HIS A 98 9.57 -14.19 -26.23
C HIS A 98 9.75 -15.65 -26.71
N PRO A 99 10.80 -16.37 -26.24
CA PRO A 99 11.05 -17.75 -26.69
C PRO A 99 9.92 -18.73 -26.34
N ASP A 100 9.15 -18.42 -25.30
CA ASP A 100 8.01 -19.22 -24.85
C ASP A 100 6.65 -18.70 -25.36
N ALA A 101 6.66 -17.67 -26.22
CA ALA A 101 5.43 -17.22 -26.87
C ALA A 101 5.04 -18.15 -28.03
N ASP A 102 3.75 -18.32 -28.24
CA ASP A 102 3.20 -19.04 -29.39
C ASP A 102 3.30 -18.23 -30.69
N ASP A 103 2.78 -18.79 -31.77
CA ASP A 103 2.78 -18.16 -33.11
C ASP A 103 2.03 -16.81 -33.15
N ASP A 104 1.13 -16.57 -32.19
CA ASP A 104 0.38 -15.32 -32.03
C ASP A 104 1.08 -14.32 -31.08
N GLY A 105 2.28 -14.66 -30.59
CA GLY A 105 3.03 -13.83 -29.66
C GLY A 105 2.49 -13.87 -28.23
N CYS A 106 1.66 -14.85 -27.88
CA CYS A 106 1.10 -15.03 -26.55
C CYS A 106 1.90 -16.04 -25.72
N MET A 107 2.19 -15.71 -24.47
CA MET A 107 2.78 -16.63 -23.49
C MET A 107 1.86 -16.79 -22.29
N LEU A 108 1.85 -17.98 -21.68
CA LEU A 108 1.11 -18.21 -20.44
C LEU A 108 1.98 -17.88 -19.24
N ALA A 109 1.50 -16.98 -18.38
CA ALA A 109 2.20 -16.60 -17.16
C ALA A 109 1.46 -17.08 -15.91
N THR A 110 2.23 -17.61 -14.96
CA THR A 110 1.74 -17.97 -13.62
C THR A 110 2.67 -17.39 -12.57
N GLY A 111 2.11 -16.66 -11.61
CA GLY A 111 2.86 -16.08 -10.50
C GLY A 111 2.54 -14.62 -10.19
N TRP A 112 3.30 -14.06 -9.25
CA TRP A 112 3.16 -12.68 -8.80
C TRP A 112 3.76 -11.69 -9.80
N HIS A 113 2.95 -10.73 -10.22
CA HIS A 113 3.33 -9.67 -11.14
C HIS A 113 2.94 -8.29 -10.59
N ASP A 114 3.81 -7.32 -10.83
CA ASP A 114 3.49 -5.91 -10.78
C ASP A 114 2.81 -5.49 -12.10
N VAL A 115 1.83 -4.60 -12.03
CA VAL A 115 1.19 -4.03 -13.23
C VAL A 115 1.52 -2.56 -13.31
N LYS A 116 2.11 -2.19 -14.44
CA LYS A 116 2.45 -0.80 -14.73
C LYS A 116 1.52 -0.30 -15.81
N GLU A 117 0.74 0.71 -15.48
CA GLU A 117 -0.12 1.40 -16.44
C GLU A 117 0.74 2.22 -17.41
N HIS A 118 0.28 2.33 -18.65
CA HIS A 118 0.87 3.20 -19.65
C HIS A 118 -0.25 4.00 -20.33
N SER A 119 0.08 5.19 -20.84
CA SER A 119 -0.91 6.03 -21.53
C SER A 119 -1.30 5.50 -22.91
N ASP A 120 -0.39 4.76 -23.54
CA ASP A 120 -0.49 4.39 -24.96
C ASP A 120 -0.87 2.91 -25.17
N TYR A 121 -0.94 2.10 -24.10
CA TYR A 121 -1.34 0.68 -24.13
C TYR A 121 -1.86 0.27 -22.74
N ASP A 122 -2.55 -0.88 -22.66
CA ASP A 122 -3.25 -1.39 -21.46
C ASP A 122 -2.33 -1.75 -20.27
N GLY A 123 -1.08 -1.27 -20.27
CA GLY A 123 -0.06 -1.55 -19.30
C GLY A 123 0.75 -2.81 -19.61
N TRP A 124 1.71 -3.11 -18.74
CA TRP A 124 2.49 -4.34 -18.85
C TRP A 124 2.68 -5.02 -17.51
N TYR A 125 2.77 -6.34 -17.56
CA TYR A 125 3.02 -7.20 -16.42
C TYR A 125 4.52 -7.41 -16.26
N SER A 126 5.02 -7.22 -15.05
CA SER A 126 6.44 -7.46 -14.72
C SER A 126 6.52 -8.44 -13.56
N PRO A 127 7.26 -9.56 -13.68
CA PRO A 127 7.43 -10.50 -12.57
C PRO A 127 7.91 -9.78 -11.31
N LEU A 128 7.30 -10.07 -10.17
CA LEU A 128 7.57 -9.33 -8.95
C LEU A 128 8.94 -9.66 -8.34
N ILE A 129 9.39 -10.88 -8.59
CA ILE A 129 10.67 -11.43 -8.15
C ILE A 129 11.54 -11.64 -9.39
N THR A 130 12.45 -10.70 -9.63
CA THR A 130 13.44 -10.77 -10.73
C THR A 130 14.86 -10.96 -10.23
N THR A 131 15.10 -10.71 -8.94
CA THR A 131 16.41 -10.80 -8.30
C THR A 131 16.45 -12.01 -7.37
N GLU A 132 17.56 -12.76 -7.43
CA GLU A 132 17.78 -13.91 -6.55
C GLU A 132 17.75 -13.48 -5.07
N GLY A 133 16.97 -14.19 -4.26
CA GLY A 133 16.80 -13.94 -2.83
C GLY A 133 15.62 -13.00 -2.46
N ASP A 134 15.04 -12.28 -3.42
CA ASP A 134 13.76 -11.62 -3.21
C ASP A 134 12.65 -12.68 -3.11
N ALA A 135 11.65 -12.45 -2.25
CA ALA A 135 10.56 -13.41 -2.08
C ALA A 135 9.25 -12.74 -1.66
N VAL A 136 8.14 -13.19 -2.24
CA VAL A 136 6.81 -12.92 -1.69
C VAL A 136 6.61 -13.86 -0.52
N THR A 137 6.41 -13.30 0.68
CA THR A 137 6.33 -14.09 1.91
C THR A 137 4.88 -14.37 2.32
N HIS A 138 4.02 -13.36 2.19
CA HIS A 138 2.62 -13.43 2.57
C HIS A 138 1.75 -12.65 1.60
N TRP A 139 0.47 -12.99 1.56
CA TRP A 139 -0.55 -12.26 0.82
C TRP A 139 -1.85 -12.17 1.62
N MET A 140 -2.73 -11.25 1.24
CA MET A 140 -4.11 -11.19 1.71
C MET A 140 -5.02 -10.63 0.60
N PRO A 141 -6.32 -10.97 0.58
CA PRO A 141 -7.26 -10.34 -0.35
C PRO A 141 -7.39 -8.84 -0.05
N LEU A 142 -7.79 -8.09 -1.08
CA LEU A 142 -8.14 -6.68 -0.93
C LEU A 142 -9.27 -6.52 0.09
N PRO A 143 -9.20 -5.53 0.99
CA PRO A 143 -10.29 -5.25 1.90
C PRO A 143 -11.53 -4.81 1.12
N THR A 144 -12.69 -5.17 1.62
CA THR A 144 -13.97 -4.71 1.07
C THR A 144 -14.02 -3.18 1.11
N ALA A 145 -14.50 -2.57 0.01
CA ALA A 145 -14.67 -1.13 -0.01
C ALA A 145 -15.64 -0.68 1.10
N PRO A 146 -15.34 0.42 1.81
CA PRO A 146 -16.22 0.91 2.86
C PRO A 146 -17.59 1.27 2.28
N GLY A 147 -18.64 0.60 2.77
CA GLY A 147 -20.03 0.78 2.31
C GLY A 147 -20.58 -0.31 1.39
N SER A 148 -19.79 -1.34 1.06
CA SER A 148 -20.23 -2.47 0.22
C SER A 148 -20.71 -3.69 1.02
N ALA A 149 -20.79 -3.61 2.35
CA ALA A 149 -21.43 -4.64 3.16
C ALA A 149 -22.96 -4.47 3.05
N VAL A 150 -23.61 -5.38 2.31
CA VAL A 150 -25.07 -5.56 2.29
C VAL A 150 -25.45 -6.62 3.30
#